data_AF-H8FRP8-F1
#
_entry.id   AF-H8FRP8-F1
#
_cell.length_a   1.000
_cell.length_b   1.000
_cell.length_c   1.000
_cell.angle_alpha   90.00
_cell.angle_beta   90.00
_cell.angle_gamma   90.00
#
_symmetry.space_group_name_H-M   'P 1'
#
loop_
_entity.id
_entity.type
_entity.pdbx_description
1 polymer ?
#
loop_
_entity_poly.entity_id
_entity_poly.type
_entity_poly.pdbx_seq_one_letter_code
_entity_poly.pdbx_strand_id
1 'polypeptide(L)' 'MLSGATKAVPTLVGPRQPTRIVSRVFDYRSRRPACYVGNAEPSLDEVIGDPMVRHLMERDGVVIDSLLSMLDEVRLRLR' A
#
# COMPACT_ATOMS: atom_id res chain seq x y z
N MET A 1 6.64 24.91 -62.38
CA MET A 1 5.71 23.87 -61.86
C MET A 1 6.43 23.07 -60.78
N LEU A 2 5.79 22.97 -59.60
CA LEU A 2 5.83 21.92 -58.56
C LEU A 2 7.19 21.53 -57.96
N SER A 3 7.49 21.92 -56.70
CA SER A 3 7.05 21.25 -55.44
C SER A 3 7.58 19.82 -55.35
N GLY A 4 8.18 19.33 -54.27
CA GLY A 4 8.41 19.78 -52.91
C GLY A 4 8.86 18.52 -52.17
N ALA A 5 9.99 18.55 -51.46
CA ALA A 5 10.55 17.34 -50.84
C ALA A 5 9.62 16.83 -49.72
N THR A 6 8.93 15.72 -49.98
CA THR A 6 8.09 15.05 -48.98
C THR A 6 8.98 14.34 -47.96
N LYS A 7 9.11 14.94 -46.77
CA LYS A 7 9.75 14.35 -45.60
C LYS A 7 8.89 13.19 -45.10
N ALA A 8 9.39 11.96 -45.15
CA ALA A 8 8.72 10.79 -44.59
C ALA A 8 8.65 10.91 -43.06
N VAL A 9 7.44 10.91 -42.51
CA VAL A 9 7.17 10.86 -41.07
C VAL A 9 7.12 9.38 -40.66
N PRO A 10 7.89 8.93 -39.64
CA PRO A 10 7.72 7.59 -39.11
C PRO A 10 6.42 7.53 -38.31
N THR A 11 5.54 6.59 -38.68
CA THR A 11 4.32 6.25 -37.97
C THR A 11 4.66 5.82 -36.54
N LEU A 12 4.30 6.66 -35.57
CA LEU A 12 4.34 6.34 -34.15
C LEU A 12 3.34 5.20 -33.90
N VAL A 13 3.84 3.98 -33.76
CA VAL A 13 3.09 2.84 -33.26
C VAL A 13 2.56 3.22 -31.88
N GLY A 14 1.24 3.30 -31.77
CA GLY A 14 0.55 3.77 -30.57
C GLY A 14 0.92 2.96 -29.33
N PRO A 15 0.84 3.58 -28.14
CA PRO A 15 1.13 2.90 -26.90
C PRO A 15 0.11 1.79 -26.66
N ARG A 16 0.62 0.60 -26.36
CA ARG A 16 -0.15 -0.52 -25.80
C ARG A 16 -0.99 0.03 -24.63
N GLN A 17 -2.31 -0.15 -24.70
CA GLN A 17 -3.21 0.13 -23.58
C GLN A 17 -2.69 -0.60 -22.33
N PRO A 18 -2.34 0.10 -21.24
CA PRO A 18 -2.17 -0.59 -19.98
C PRO A 18 -3.56 -1.08 -19.55
N THR A 19 -3.63 -2.39 -19.34
CA THR A 19 -4.71 -3.09 -18.67
C THR A 19 -5.25 -2.21 -17.54
N ARG A 20 -6.54 -1.94 -17.57
CA ARG A 20 -7.28 -1.17 -16.57
C ARG A 20 -7.06 -1.85 -15.21
N ILE A 21 -6.01 -1.45 -14.49
CA ILE A 21 -5.85 -1.76 -13.08
C ILE A 21 -7.03 -1.05 -12.44
N VAL A 22 -8.06 -1.83 -12.12
CA VAL A 22 -9.12 -1.40 -11.24
C VAL A 22 -8.43 -1.14 -9.91
N SER A 23 -8.01 0.11 -9.73
CA SER A 23 -7.74 0.65 -8.42
C SER A 23 -9.03 0.41 -7.64
N ARG A 24 -9.04 -0.66 -6.83
CA ARG A 24 -9.95 -0.72 -5.70
C ARG A 24 -9.51 0.46 -4.85
N VAL A 25 -10.16 1.59 -5.11
CA VAL A 25 -10.22 2.72 -4.20
C VAL A 25 -10.70 2.09 -2.90
N PHE A 26 -9.77 1.76 -2.02
CA PHE A 26 -10.09 1.57 -0.62
C PHE A 26 -10.70 2.91 -0.21
N ASP A 27 -12.02 2.98 -0.10
CA ASP A 27 -12.72 4.15 0.38
C ASP A 27 -12.40 4.34 1.87
N TYR A 28 -11.20 4.82 2.19
CA TYR A 28 -10.75 5.19 3.54
C TYR A 28 -11.52 6.41 4.09
N ARG A 29 -12.47 6.96 3.33
CA ARG A 29 -13.36 8.04 3.78
C ARG A 29 -14.62 7.56 4.47
N SER A 30 -14.90 6.26 4.52
CA SER A 30 -16.05 5.74 5.23
C SER A 30 -15.68 5.43 6.69
N ARG A 31 -16.00 6.38 7.59
CA ARG A 31 -15.77 6.35 9.05
C ARG A 31 -14.31 6.23 9.48
N ARG A 32 -13.70 7.38 9.87
CA ARG A 32 -12.74 7.31 10.98
C ARG A 32 -13.50 6.73 12.18
N PRO A 33 -13.14 5.55 12.70
CA PRO A 33 -13.82 5.04 13.87
C PRO A 33 -13.59 6.02 15.02
N ALA A 34 -14.55 6.13 15.94
CA ALA A 34 -14.38 6.88 17.19
C ALA A 34 -13.31 6.26 18.12
N CYS A 35 -12.45 5.38 17.61
CA CYS A 35 -11.52 4.53 18.35
C CYS A 35 -10.36 5.29 19.02
N TYR A 36 -10.25 6.61 18.81
CA TYR A 36 -9.26 7.47 19.46
C TYR A 36 -9.90 8.53 20.38
N VAL A 37 -11.20 8.45 20.64
CA VAL A 37 -11.86 9.35 21.60
C VAL A 37 -11.31 9.05 23.00
N GLY A 38 -10.67 10.05 23.62
CA GLY A 38 -10.16 9.96 24.99
C GLY A 38 -8.75 9.39 25.14
N ASN A 39 -7.90 9.40 24.09
CA ASN A 39 -6.55 8.81 24.12
C ASN A 39 -6.54 7.33 24.53
N ALA A 40 -7.62 6.60 24.27
CA ALA A 40 -7.62 5.16 24.39
C ALA A 40 -6.76 4.61 23.24
N GLU A 41 -5.46 4.47 23.50
CA GLU A 41 -4.55 3.85 22.54
C GLU A 41 -4.89 2.36 22.44
N PRO A 42 -5.05 1.82 21.22
CA PRO A 42 -5.28 0.40 21.04
C PRO A 42 -4.06 -0.38 21.55
N SER A 43 -4.32 -1.57 22.08
CA SER A 43 -3.26 -2.49 22.42
C SER A 43 -2.47 -2.89 21.16
N LEU A 44 -1.21 -3.28 21.35
CA LEU A 44 -0.37 -3.70 20.24
C LEU A 44 -0.95 -4.93 19.51
N ASP A 45 -1.62 -5.83 20.23
CA ASP A 45 -2.25 -7.03 19.66
C ASP A 45 -3.44 -6.67 18.76
N GLU A 46 -4.22 -5.65 19.14
CA GLU A 46 -5.31 -5.12 18.30
C GLU A 46 -4.76 -4.50 17.01
N VAL A 47 -3.63 -3.79 17.09
CA VAL A 47 -2.98 -3.19 15.92
C VAL A 47 -2.41 -4.27 14.99
N ILE A 48 -1.74 -5.30 15.53
CA ILE A 48 -1.22 -6.42 14.72
C ILE A 48 -2.36 -7.25 14.11
N GLY A 49 -3.50 -7.35 14.81
CA GLY A 49 -4.69 -8.02 14.33
C GLY A 49 -5.45 -7.28 13.23
N ASP A 50 -5.20 -5.98 13.05
CA ASP A 50 -5.90 -5.16 12.08
C ASP A 50 -5.63 -5.62 10.62
N PRO A 51 -6.67 -5.85 9.80
CA PRO A 51 -6.50 -6.35 8.42
C PRO A 51 -5.66 -5.45 7.52
N MET A 52 -5.73 -4.13 7.68
CA MET A 52 -4.91 -3.19 6.92
C MET A 52 -3.44 -3.30 7.35
N VAL A 53 -3.18 -3.38 8.66
CA VAL A 53 -1.82 -3.56 9.17
C VAL A 53 -1.22 -4.89 8.70
N ARG A 54 -1.98 -5.99 8.77
CA ARG A 54 -1.51 -7.30 8.28
C ARG A 54 -1.19 -7.29 6.79
N HIS A 55 -2.01 -6.61 5.99
CA HIS A 55 -1.75 -6.46 4.55
C HIS A 55 -0.45 -5.66 4.29
N LEU A 56 -0.21 -4.58 5.04
CA LEU A 56 1.03 -3.82 4.95
C LEU A 56 2.24 -4.63 5.38
N MET A 57 2.12 -5.39 6.47
CA MET A 57 3.18 -6.31 6.93
C MET A 57 3.54 -7.33 5.86
N GLU A 58 2.54 -7.98 5.23
CA GLU A 58 2.77 -8.93 4.16
C GLU A 58 3.45 -8.27 2.94
N ARG A 59 2.96 -7.09 2.53
CA ARG A 59 3.55 -6.29 1.44
C ARG A 59 5.02 -5.94 1.71
N ASP A 60 5.33 -5.60 2.96
CA ASP A 60 6.65 -5.15 3.39
C ASP A 60 7.56 -6.32 3.83
N GLY A 61 7.09 -7.57 3.72
CA GLY A 61 7.86 -8.78 4.06
C GLY A 61 8.05 -9.00 5.56
N VAL A 62 7.22 -8.40 6.40
CA VAL A 62 7.25 -8.54 7.86
C VAL A 62 6.56 -9.84 8.27
N VAL A 63 7.34 -10.78 8.81
CA VAL A 63 6.83 -12.05 9.33
C VAL A 63 6.30 -11.86 10.75
N ILE A 64 5.02 -12.18 10.97
CA ILE A 64 4.32 -11.96 12.25
C ILE A 64 5.03 -12.68 13.40
N ASP A 65 5.39 -13.95 13.23
CA ASP A 65 6.05 -14.72 14.30
C ASP A 65 7.40 -14.13 14.69
N SER A 66 8.15 -13.60 13.71
CA SER A 66 9.42 -12.91 13.94
C SER A 66 9.21 -11.60 14.71
N LEU A 67 8.20 -10.82 14.35
CA LEU A 67 7.82 -9.60 15.06
C LEU A 67 7.43 -9.91 16.52
N LEU A 68 6.60 -10.93 16.75
CA LEU A 68 6.18 -11.31 18.09
C LEU A 68 7.35 -11.79 18.96
N SER A 69 8.23 -12.63 18.39
CA SER A 69 9.44 -13.07 19.08
C SER A 69 10.34 -11.89 19.48
N MET A 70 10.55 -10.93 18.58
CA MET A 70 11.33 -9.73 18.85
C MET A 70 10.68 -8.87 19.96
N LEU A 71 9.36 -8.71 19.93
CA LEU A 71 8.63 -7.96 20.96
C LEU A 71 8.78 -8.61 22.34
N ASP A 72 8.72 -9.93 22.41
CA ASP A 72 8.91 -10.67 23.66
C ASP A 72 10.33 -10.52 24.20
N GLU A 73 11.35 -10.56 23.35
CA GLU A 73 12.74 -10.28 23.76
C GLU A 73 12.91 -8.87 24.33
N VAL A 74 12.30 -7.86 23.70
CA VAL A 74 12.36 -6.47 24.19
C VAL A 74 11.63 -6.34 25.52
N ARG A 75 10.44 -6.93 25.66
CA ARG A 75 9.67 -6.94 26.91
C ARG A 75 10.43 -7.57 28.07
N LEU A 76 11.18 -8.65 27.81
CA LEU A 76 12.04 -9.28 28.81
C LEU A 76 13.15 -8.35 29.30
N ARG A 77 13.71 -7.50 28.43
CA ARG A 77 14.78 -6.55 28.78
C ARG A 77 14.30 -5.31 29.53
N LEU A 78 13.02 -4.98 29.41
CA LEU A 78 12.41 -3.82 30.08
C LEU A 78 11.91 -4.14 31.50
N ARG A 79 11.97 -5.39 31.92
CA ARG A 79 11.71 -5.82 33.30
C ARG A 79 12.99 -5.79 34.13
#